data_AF-A0A7W3LK34-F1
#
_entry.id   AF-A0A7W3LK34-F1
#
_cell.length_a   1.000
_cell.length_b   1.000
_cell.length_c   1.000
_cell.angle_alpha   90.00
_cell.angle_beta   90.00
_cell.angle_gamma   90.00
#
_symmetry.space_group_name_H-M   'P 1'
#
loop_
_entity.id
_entity.type
_entity.pdbx_description
1 polymer ?
#
loop_
_entity_poly.entity_id
_entity_poly.type
_entity_poly.pdbx_seq_one_letter_code
_entity_poly.pdbx_strand_id
1 'polypeptide(L)'
;MTSGAWGNSIPGVGTFFVGIDVAPGRYRCAEGKGGWWVRFTGPGGGEPVGSWPLPAGPTEIEIAPSDFAFETHIGSHWERVAPARADEEGPAEPRPVADPTLRQELDRAVARRRPLVWLAPLAVLGVGLAGSVFLGTLWLLGMAMMATLIALGTPSVSLDLQRARELDRRRDRYLMPEQLDEDARALLGRVQRAIDTVRDSEVNREGMLDSVDNAVTLPRQEWEIAQVLARQSRLRAEQGEATLPEVKAALRPLQEKLDLSVEAVTRRVEALERYAERTRAADEALRAHRQLEALTEHAHEYDELLADTVRDDLAIPAIERLTAQSDALVDTLRTRLTEATEAGDELPPAKP
;
A
#
# COMPACT_ATOMS: atom_id res chain seq x y z
N MET A 1 -16.89 4.48 6.34
CA MET A 1 -15.96 5.24 5.48
C MET A 1 -14.77 4.35 5.23
N THR A 2 -14.46 4.15 3.95
CA THR A 2 -13.36 3.37 3.34
C THR A 2 -13.14 1.96 3.88
N SER A 3 -13.91 1.01 3.33
CA SER A 3 -13.63 -0.42 3.33
C SER A 3 -12.48 -0.74 2.36
N GLY A 4 -11.54 -1.57 2.77
CA GLY A 4 -10.80 -2.46 1.86
C GLY A 4 -9.41 -2.03 1.38
N ALA A 5 -9.07 -0.75 1.38
CA ALA A 5 -7.68 -0.32 1.11
C ALA A 5 -6.98 -0.04 2.43
N TRP A 6 -5.83 -0.66 2.66
CA TRP A 6 -4.91 -0.14 3.67
C TRP A 6 -4.63 1.31 3.31
N GLY A 7 -4.98 2.24 4.19
CA GLY A 7 -4.60 3.63 3.97
C GLY A 7 -3.08 3.69 3.91
N ASN A 8 -2.52 4.35 2.89
CA ASN A 8 -1.10 4.71 2.92
C ASN A 8 -0.79 5.68 4.07
N SER A 9 -1.79 6.14 4.81
CA SER A 9 -1.66 6.97 6.00
C SER A 9 -2.18 6.25 7.26
N ILE A 10 -1.39 6.26 8.33
CA ILE A 10 -1.82 5.87 9.67
C ILE A 10 -2.11 7.15 10.46
N PRO A 11 -3.31 7.33 11.02
CA PRO A 11 -3.59 8.43 11.93
C PRO A 11 -2.59 8.48 13.10
N GLY A 12 -2.21 9.68 13.53
CA GLY A 12 -1.21 9.86 14.58
C GLY A 12 -1.62 9.39 15.96
N VAL A 13 -2.90 9.11 16.19
CA VAL A 13 -3.41 8.63 17.47
C VAL A 13 -4.22 7.37 17.26
N GLY A 14 -3.82 6.29 17.91
CA GLY A 14 -4.57 5.03 17.99
C GLY A 14 -3.70 3.79 17.93
N THR A 15 -4.36 2.63 18.02
CA THR A 15 -3.76 1.31 17.79
C THR A 15 -4.28 0.72 16.50
N PHE A 16 -3.36 0.14 15.74
CA PHE A 16 -3.58 -0.39 14.40
C PHE A 16 -3.01 -1.80 14.31
N PHE A 17 -3.82 -2.75 13.88
CA PHE A 17 -3.35 -4.12 13.67
C PHE A 17 -2.64 -4.25 12.33
N VAL A 18 -1.46 -4.83 12.37
CA VAL A 18 -0.67 -5.05 11.16
C VAL A 18 -1.33 -6.15 10.34
N GLY A 19 -1.49 -5.91 9.04
CA GLY A 19 -2.23 -6.80 8.15
C GLY A 19 -3.76 -6.59 8.15
N ILE A 20 -4.31 -5.82 9.10
CA ILE A 20 -5.76 -5.52 9.16
C ILE A 20 -6.00 -4.02 8.92
N ASP A 21 -5.45 -3.18 9.79
CA ASP A 21 -5.62 -1.72 9.74
C ASP A 21 -4.50 -1.05 8.98
N VAL A 22 -3.28 -1.60 9.07
CA VAL A 22 -2.07 -1.00 8.49
C VAL A 22 -1.25 -2.05 7.75
N ALA A 23 -0.67 -1.62 6.64
CA ALA A 23 0.25 -2.44 5.88
C ALA A 23 1.57 -2.61 6.62
N PRO A 24 2.23 -3.77 6.55
CA PRO A 24 3.67 -3.85 6.78
C PRO A 24 4.40 -2.88 5.83
N GLY A 25 5.33 -2.11 6.37
CA GLY A 25 5.89 -0.98 5.64
C GLY A 25 6.85 -0.12 6.43
N ARG A 26 7.63 0.67 5.69
CA ARG A 26 8.33 1.82 6.25
C ARG A 26 7.38 3.01 6.25
N TYR A 27 7.21 3.62 7.41
CA TYR A 27 6.36 4.78 7.60
C TYR A 27 7.16 5.97 8.09
N ARG A 28 6.78 7.17 7.63
CA ARG A 28 7.39 8.43 8.02
C ARG A 28 6.33 9.36 8.58
N CYS A 29 6.63 9.90 9.74
CA CYS A 29 5.93 11.02 10.34
C CYS A 29 6.76 12.29 10.08
N ALA A 30 6.11 13.38 9.64
CA ALA A 30 6.79 14.64 9.36
C ALA A 30 7.20 15.41 10.63
N GLU A 31 6.42 15.28 11.71
CA GLU A 31 6.65 15.97 12.98
C GLU A 31 6.26 15.07 14.16
N GLY A 32 7.27 14.53 14.85
CA GLY A 32 7.11 13.62 15.98
C GLY A 32 7.07 14.30 17.35
N LYS A 33 7.39 15.59 17.46
CA LYS A 33 7.69 16.28 18.73
C LYS A 33 6.72 15.94 19.87
N GLY A 34 7.29 15.38 20.95
CA GLY A 34 6.56 15.11 22.20
C GLY A 34 5.58 13.94 22.12
N GLY A 35 5.49 13.28 20.97
CA GLY A 35 4.71 12.06 20.80
C GLY A 35 5.49 10.79 21.12
N TRP A 36 4.84 9.66 20.88
CA TRP A 36 5.43 8.32 21.00
C TRP A 36 4.82 7.34 20.02
N TRP A 37 5.48 6.19 19.91
CA TRP A 37 4.94 5.01 19.27
C TRP A 37 5.44 3.75 19.96
N VAL A 38 4.68 2.68 19.81
CA VAL A 38 5.01 1.32 20.27
C VAL A 38 4.60 0.33 19.19
N ARG A 39 5.52 -0.57 18.84
CA ARG A 39 5.28 -1.77 18.03
C ARG A 39 5.24 -2.97 18.97
N PHE A 40 4.17 -3.73 18.87
CA PHE A 40 4.06 -5.02 19.53
C PHE A 40 4.66 -6.06 18.60
N THR A 41 5.92 -6.40 18.87
CA THR A 41 6.71 -7.32 18.05
C THR A 41 6.38 -8.77 18.42
N GLY A 42 6.37 -9.67 17.44
CA GLY A 42 6.29 -11.11 17.65
C GLY A 42 4.94 -11.66 18.19
N PRO A 43 4.82 -13.00 18.23
CA PRO A 43 3.56 -13.70 18.48
C PRO A 43 3.04 -13.49 19.89
N GLY A 44 1.87 -12.86 20.01
CA GLY A 44 1.19 -12.66 21.30
C GLY A 44 1.70 -11.49 22.14
N GLY A 45 2.47 -10.57 21.54
CA GLY A 45 3.04 -9.42 22.24
C GLY A 45 4.36 -9.75 22.91
N GLY A 46 5.39 -10.02 22.09
CA GLY A 46 6.79 -9.96 22.52
C GLY A 46 7.15 -8.59 23.08
N GLU A 47 8.41 -8.38 23.50
CA GLU A 47 8.79 -7.13 24.14
C GLU A 47 8.42 -5.93 23.23
N PRO A 48 7.54 -5.03 23.71
CA PRO A 48 7.10 -3.91 22.91
C PRO A 48 8.30 -3.01 22.60
N VAL A 49 8.53 -2.78 21.31
CA VAL A 49 9.58 -1.88 20.85
C VAL A 49 8.94 -0.52 20.66
N GLY A 50 9.40 0.50 21.38
CA GLY A 50 8.80 1.83 21.29
C GLY A 50 9.80 2.93 21.52
N SER A 51 9.40 4.15 21.19
CA SER A 51 10.20 5.35 21.42
C SER A 51 9.35 6.44 22.06
N TRP A 52 9.85 6.97 23.17
CA TRP A 52 9.31 8.16 23.84
C TRP A 52 10.40 8.87 24.66
N PRO A 53 10.43 10.21 24.70
CA PRO A 53 9.70 11.13 23.81
C PRO A 53 10.36 11.22 22.43
N LEU A 54 9.55 11.38 21.39
CA LEU A 54 10.07 11.64 20.06
C LEU A 54 10.68 13.05 19.94
N PRO A 55 11.85 13.19 19.27
CA PRO A 55 12.46 14.49 19.03
C PRO A 55 11.62 15.32 18.03
N ALA A 56 11.91 16.62 17.96
CA ALA A 56 11.31 17.48 16.94
C ALA A 56 11.86 17.13 15.55
N GLY A 57 10.97 17.12 14.54
CA GLY A 57 11.31 16.79 13.16
C GLY A 57 10.83 15.39 12.71
N PRO A 58 11.28 14.94 11.53
CA PRO A 58 10.76 13.73 10.92
C PRO A 58 11.21 12.47 11.66
N THR A 59 10.28 11.54 11.87
CA THR A 59 10.53 10.24 12.48
C THR A 59 10.14 9.15 11.50
N GLU A 60 11.02 8.16 11.30
CA GLU A 60 10.72 6.99 10.50
C GLU A 60 10.66 5.74 11.37
N ILE A 61 9.74 4.86 11.02
CA ILE A 61 9.57 3.54 11.63
C ILE A 61 9.45 2.50 10.53
N GLU A 62 9.81 1.28 10.86
CA GLU A 62 9.55 0.10 10.05
C GLU A 62 8.55 -0.75 10.82
N ILE A 63 7.45 -1.17 10.18
CA ILE A 63 6.47 -2.10 10.72
C ILE A 63 6.69 -3.42 10.00
N ALA A 64 7.13 -4.44 10.72
CA ALA A 64 7.46 -5.75 10.18
C ALA A 64 6.18 -6.54 9.84
N PRO A 65 6.23 -7.47 8.87
CA PRO A 65 5.08 -8.34 8.57
C PRO A 65 4.62 -9.21 9.74
N SER A 66 5.54 -9.55 10.65
CA SER A 66 5.30 -10.35 11.86
C SER A 66 4.90 -9.52 13.08
N ASP A 67 4.85 -8.19 12.96
CA ASP A 67 4.32 -7.36 14.04
C ASP A 67 2.84 -7.65 14.24
N PHE A 68 2.40 -7.62 15.49
CA PHE A 68 0.99 -7.82 15.82
C PHE A 68 0.20 -6.51 15.69
N ALA A 69 0.74 -5.43 16.28
CA ALA A 69 0.07 -4.15 16.32
C ALA A 69 1.07 -2.99 16.38
N PHE A 70 0.64 -1.86 15.88
CA PHE A 70 1.32 -0.58 15.94
C PHE A 70 0.46 0.42 16.69
N GLU A 71 1.01 1.06 17.72
CA GLU A 71 0.36 2.10 18.51
C GLU A 71 1.14 3.40 18.38
N THR A 72 0.43 4.50 18.24
CA THR A 72 1.06 5.82 18.13
C THR A 72 0.24 6.90 18.81
N HIS A 73 0.94 7.90 19.31
CA HIS A 73 0.37 9.16 19.77
C HIS A 73 1.29 10.31 19.38
N ILE A 74 1.07 10.85 18.19
CA ILE A 74 1.75 11.99 17.61
C ILE A 74 0.70 13.03 17.16
N GLY A 75 1.09 14.30 17.09
CA GLY A 75 0.20 15.38 16.67
C GLY A 75 -0.09 15.43 15.17
N SER A 76 0.54 14.54 14.38
CA SER A 76 0.48 14.48 12.92
C SER A 76 -0.03 13.11 12.46
N HIS A 77 0.45 12.56 11.35
CA HIS A 77 0.11 11.23 10.83
C HIS A 77 1.36 10.56 10.26
N TRP A 78 1.29 9.25 10.09
CA TRP A 78 2.32 8.48 9.43
C TRP A 78 1.95 8.25 7.97
N GLU A 79 2.90 8.39 7.05
CA GLU A 79 2.74 8.06 5.64
C GLU A 79 3.66 6.90 5.27
N ARG A 80 3.12 5.94 4.52
CA ARG A 80 3.88 4.79 4.03
C ARG A 80 4.82 5.27 2.92
N VAL A 81 6.12 5.16 3.18
CA VAL A 81 7.18 5.57 2.25
C VAL A 81 7.66 4.39 1.40
N ALA A 82 7.64 3.18 1.98
CA ALA A 82 8.05 1.98 1.27
C ALA A 82 7.29 0.74 1.80
N PRO A 83 7.16 -0.33 1.00
CA PRO A 83 6.78 -1.64 1.52
C PRO A 83 7.81 -2.13 2.55
N ALA A 84 7.40 -3.08 3.41
CA ALA A 84 8.33 -3.70 4.35
C ALA A 84 9.45 -4.34 3.55
N ARG A 85 10.71 -4.23 4.00
CA ARG A 85 11.78 -5.02 3.37
C ARG A 85 11.39 -6.48 3.53
N ALA A 86 11.26 -7.20 2.42
CA ALA A 86 11.39 -8.65 2.46
C ALA A 86 12.84 -8.90 2.87
N ASP A 87 13.08 -9.58 3.99
CA ASP A 87 14.42 -10.10 4.24
C ASP A 87 14.77 -10.99 3.04
N GLU A 88 15.72 -10.55 2.20
CA GLU A 88 16.05 -11.16 0.91
C GLU A 88 16.61 -12.59 1.04
N GLU A 89 16.85 -13.06 2.27
CA GLU A 89 17.46 -14.37 2.55
C GLU A 89 16.49 -15.47 3.02
N GLY A 90 15.18 -15.23 3.14
CA GLY A 90 14.22 -16.25 3.63
C GLY A 90 12.86 -16.25 2.92
N PRO A 91 12.13 -17.38 2.89
CA PRO A 91 10.74 -17.37 2.44
C PRO A 91 9.96 -16.39 3.33
N ALA A 92 9.38 -15.35 2.72
CA ALA A 92 8.63 -14.33 3.44
C ALA A 92 7.60 -15.01 4.35
N GLU A 93 7.80 -14.88 5.67
CA GLU A 93 6.87 -15.45 6.64
C GLU A 93 5.48 -14.87 6.37
N PRO A 94 4.44 -15.72 6.31
CA PRO A 94 3.10 -15.24 6.04
C PRO A 94 2.70 -14.24 7.11
N ARG A 95 1.95 -13.20 6.74
CA ARG A 95 1.42 -12.23 7.73
C ARG A 95 0.33 -12.88 8.59
N PRO A 96 0.10 -12.38 9.82
CA PRO A 96 -1.06 -12.79 10.59
C PRO A 96 -2.38 -12.57 9.85
N VAL A 97 -3.34 -13.46 10.06
CA VAL A 97 -4.67 -13.38 9.43
C VAL A 97 -5.72 -13.22 10.51
N ALA A 98 -6.66 -12.30 10.33
CA ALA A 98 -7.74 -12.07 11.28
C ALA A 98 -9.11 -12.20 10.63
N ASP A 99 -10.10 -12.50 11.47
CA ASP A 99 -11.50 -12.52 11.06
C ASP A 99 -11.92 -11.14 10.53
N PRO A 100 -12.41 -11.03 9.28
CA PRO A 100 -12.81 -9.75 8.70
C PRO A 100 -13.95 -9.05 9.46
N THR A 101 -14.74 -9.78 10.24
CA THR A 101 -15.83 -9.21 11.07
C THR A 101 -15.34 -8.66 12.41
N LEU A 102 -14.13 -9.03 12.85
CA LEU A 102 -13.53 -8.61 14.11
C LEU A 102 -13.42 -7.09 14.20
N ARG A 103 -13.06 -6.43 13.09
CA ARG A 103 -12.92 -4.97 13.00
C ARG A 103 -14.21 -4.24 13.37
N GLN A 104 -15.33 -4.61 12.73
CA GLN A 104 -16.63 -3.97 12.98
C GLN A 104 -17.10 -4.18 14.42
N GLU A 105 -16.84 -5.35 14.99
CA GLU A 105 -17.20 -5.64 16.38
C GLU A 105 -16.34 -4.85 17.38
N LEU A 106 -15.04 -4.73 17.13
CA LEU A 106 -14.13 -3.96 17.96
C LEU A 106 -14.49 -2.48 17.95
N ASP A 107 -14.83 -1.94 16.77
CA ASP A 107 -15.29 -0.56 16.62
C ASP A 107 -16.61 -0.31 17.37
N ARG A 108 -17.56 -1.25 17.31
CA ARG A 108 -18.80 -1.17 18.11
C ARG A 108 -18.51 -1.26 19.61
N ALA A 109 -17.62 -2.14 20.04
CA ALA A 109 -17.26 -2.31 21.43
C ALA A 109 -16.60 -1.05 22.01
N VAL A 110 -15.72 -0.41 21.24
CA VAL A 110 -15.06 0.84 21.65
C VAL A 110 -16.01 2.03 21.54
N ALA A 111 -16.87 2.11 20.53
CA ALA A 111 -17.90 3.14 20.44
C ALA A 111 -18.87 3.09 21.63
N ARG A 112 -19.22 1.89 22.11
CA ARG A 112 -20.08 1.70 23.30
C ARG A 112 -19.42 2.19 24.59
N ARG A 113 -18.09 2.15 24.69
CA ARG A 113 -17.32 2.55 25.89
C ARG A 113 -16.74 3.96 25.84
N ARG A 114 -16.67 4.59 24.66
CA ARG A 114 -16.34 6.02 24.47
C ARG A 114 -17.07 6.97 25.43
N PRO A 115 -18.41 6.89 25.64
CA PRO A 115 -19.07 7.80 26.56
C PRO A 115 -18.61 7.59 28.02
N LEU A 116 -18.32 6.35 28.42
CA LEU A 116 -17.89 6.05 29.79
C LEU A 116 -16.51 6.64 30.09
N VAL A 117 -15.59 6.59 29.12
CA VAL A 117 -14.25 7.18 29.26
C VAL A 117 -14.30 8.71 29.19
N TRP A 118 -15.19 9.27 28.35
CA TRP A 118 -15.41 10.72 28.32
C TRP A 118 -15.99 11.27 29.63
N LEU A 119 -16.72 10.45 30.40
CA LEU A 119 -17.24 10.82 31.73
C LEU A 119 -16.17 10.75 32.84
N ALA A 120 -15.02 10.10 32.63
CA ALA A 120 -13.97 10.00 33.64
C ALA A 120 -13.44 11.36 34.16
N PRO A 121 -13.06 12.35 33.31
CA PRO A 121 -12.65 13.67 33.79
C PRO A 121 -13.80 14.43 34.48
N LEU A 122 -15.05 14.23 34.06
CA LEU A 122 -16.24 14.80 34.70
C LEU A 122 -16.47 14.23 36.10
N ALA A 123 -16.26 12.93 36.30
CA ALA A 123 -16.34 12.30 37.62
C ALA A 123 -15.23 12.83 38.56
N VAL A 124 -14.01 13.00 38.05
CA VAL A 124 -12.87 13.58 38.80
C VAL A 124 -13.17 15.03 39.21
N LEU A 125 -13.73 15.84 38.31
CA LEU A 125 -14.19 17.20 38.63
C LEU A 125 -15.32 17.20 39.67
N GLY A 126 -16.28 16.27 39.57
CA GLY A 126 -17.37 16.11 40.55
C GLY A 126 -16.86 15.76 41.96
N VAL A 127 -15.88 14.86 42.07
CA VAL A 127 -15.20 14.53 43.33
C VAL A 127 -14.40 15.72 43.86
N GLY A 128 -13.74 16.48 42.98
CA GLY A 128 -13.08 17.73 43.32
C GLY A 128 -14.04 18.74 43.96
N LEU A 129 -15.21 18.94 43.35
CA LEU A 129 -16.26 19.84 43.83
C LEU A 129 -16.85 19.41 45.18
N ALA A 130 -17.04 18.11 45.41
CA ALA A 130 -17.51 17.59 46.69
C ALA A 130 -16.44 17.75 47.80
N GLY A 131 -15.18 17.46 47.49
CA GLY A 131 -14.06 17.58 48.44
C GLY A 131 -13.69 19.01 48.79
N SER A 132 -14.02 19.99 47.93
CA SER A 132 -13.69 21.40 48.16
C SER A 132 -14.41 22.01 49.35
N VAL A 133 -15.55 21.45 49.74
CA VAL A 133 -16.29 21.84 50.95
C VAL A 133 -15.45 21.60 52.22
N PHE A 134 -14.57 20.60 52.19
CA PHE A 134 -13.75 20.20 53.34
C PHE A 134 -12.27 20.63 53.22
N LEU A 135 -11.68 20.56 52.01
CA LEU A 135 -10.25 20.80 51.79
C LEU A 135 -9.94 22.14 51.09
N GLY A 136 -10.96 22.92 50.73
CA GLY A 136 -10.80 24.27 50.17
C GLY A 136 -10.31 24.32 48.72
N THR A 137 -9.91 25.51 48.26
CA THR A 137 -9.69 25.85 46.84
C THR A 137 -8.46 25.18 46.22
N LEU A 138 -7.45 24.83 47.02
CA LEU A 138 -6.24 24.13 46.54
C LEU A 138 -6.55 22.70 46.07
N TRP A 139 -7.53 22.04 46.70
CA TRP A 139 -8.00 20.72 46.30
C TRP A 139 -8.68 20.75 44.91
N LEU A 140 -9.48 21.78 44.65
CA LEU A 140 -10.11 21.99 43.34
C LEU A 140 -9.06 22.17 42.24
N LEU A 141 -8.00 22.93 42.51
CA LEU A 141 -6.94 23.17 41.54
C LEU A 141 -6.20 21.85 41.19
N GLY A 142 -5.91 21.03 42.20
CA GLY A 142 -5.30 19.72 42.02
C GLY A 142 -6.19 18.74 41.23
N MET A 143 -7.49 18.70 41.53
CA MET A 143 -8.44 17.83 40.83
C MET A 143 -8.76 18.32 39.41
N ALA A 144 -8.76 19.64 39.16
CA ALA A 144 -8.89 20.21 37.82
C ALA A 144 -7.65 19.90 36.96
N MET A 145 -6.45 20.01 37.54
CA MET A 145 -5.21 19.59 36.87
C MET A 145 -5.23 18.10 36.57
N MET A 146 -5.66 17.26 37.52
CA MET A 146 -5.81 15.82 37.33
C MET A 146 -6.86 15.49 36.25
N ALA A 147 -8.01 16.15 36.24
CA ALA A 147 -9.03 15.97 35.22
C ALA A 147 -8.54 16.39 33.83
N THR A 148 -7.70 17.43 33.75
CA THR A 148 -7.06 17.88 32.50
C THR A 148 -6.04 16.85 32.01
N LEU A 149 -5.18 16.34 32.88
CA LEU A 149 -4.23 15.27 32.56
C LEU A 149 -4.96 13.99 32.11
N ILE A 150 -6.06 13.64 32.76
CA ILE A 150 -6.93 12.51 32.40
C ILE A 150 -7.60 12.76 31.06
N ALA A 151 -8.17 13.93 30.80
CA ALA A 151 -8.79 14.26 29.53
C ALA A 151 -7.80 14.23 28.35
N LEU A 152 -6.54 14.61 28.59
CA LEU A 152 -5.47 14.55 27.58
C LEU A 152 -4.89 13.13 27.40
N GLY A 153 -4.83 12.30 28.45
CA GLY A 153 -4.12 11.01 28.41
C GLY A 153 -4.98 9.73 28.43
N THR A 154 -6.22 9.76 28.92
CA THR A 154 -7.04 8.55 29.11
C THR A 154 -7.89 8.09 27.92
N PRO A 155 -8.40 8.94 26.99
CA PRO A 155 -9.28 8.44 25.95
C PRO A 155 -8.61 7.55 24.91
N SER A 156 -7.31 7.72 24.65
CA SER A 156 -6.55 6.86 23.71
C SER A 156 -5.96 5.64 24.43
N VAL A 157 -5.10 5.85 25.42
CA VAL A 157 -4.31 4.79 26.07
C VAL A 157 -5.18 3.71 26.75
N SER A 158 -6.29 4.08 27.39
CA SER A 158 -7.11 3.10 28.15
C SER A 158 -8.07 2.28 27.29
N LEU A 159 -8.65 2.88 26.25
CA LEU A 159 -9.53 2.19 25.30
C LEU A 159 -8.72 1.24 24.41
N ASP A 160 -7.49 1.60 24.08
CA ASP A 160 -6.63 0.86 23.18
C ASP A 160 -5.88 -0.30 23.87
N LEU A 161 -5.40 -0.13 25.12
CA LEU A 161 -4.95 -1.27 25.95
C LEU A 161 -6.09 -2.25 26.27
N GLN A 162 -7.33 -1.77 26.37
CA GLN A 162 -8.50 -2.64 26.51
C GLN A 162 -8.82 -3.38 25.22
N ARG A 163 -8.63 -2.79 24.04
CA ARG A 163 -8.73 -3.49 22.75
C ARG A 163 -7.71 -4.62 22.67
N ALA A 164 -6.45 -4.36 23.02
CA ALA A 164 -5.40 -5.38 23.05
C ALA A 164 -5.74 -6.54 24.02
N ARG A 165 -6.24 -6.23 25.24
CA ARG A 165 -6.70 -7.26 26.19
C ARG A 165 -7.95 -8.00 25.73
N GLU A 166 -8.87 -7.32 25.08
CA GLU A 166 -10.11 -7.94 24.58
C GLU A 166 -9.83 -8.82 23.35
N LEU A 167 -8.80 -8.50 22.57
CA LEU A 167 -8.25 -9.37 21.53
C LEU A 167 -7.53 -10.56 22.14
N ASP A 168 -6.77 -10.37 23.21
CA ASP A 168 -6.15 -11.49 23.94
C ASP A 168 -7.20 -12.47 24.50
N ARG A 169 -8.40 -11.99 24.80
CA ARG A 169 -9.56 -12.84 25.15
C ARG A 169 -10.22 -13.52 23.95
N ARG A 170 -9.97 -13.03 22.74
CA ARG A 170 -10.52 -13.50 21.46
C ARG A 170 -9.43 -14.10 20.56
N ARG A 171 -8.47 -14.84 21.15
CA ARG A 171 -7.40 -15.53 20.39
C ARG A 171 -7.90 -16.50 19.34
N ASP A 172 -9.17 -16.89 19.41
CA ASP A 172 -9.86 -17.72 18.42
C ASP A 172 -10.17 -16.98 17.10
N ARG A 173 -10.05 -15.65 17.07
CA ARG A 173 -10.43 -14.80 15.91
C ARG A 173 -9.25 -14.14 15.20
N TYR A 174 -8.03 -14.50 15.58
CA TYR A 174 -6.82 -14.18 14.84
C TYR A 174 -5.91 -15.40 14.79
N LEU A 175 -5.17 -15.54 13.69
CA LEU A 175 -4.25 -16.63 13.45
C LEU A 175 -2.86 -16.07 13.19
N MET A 176 -1.90 -16.60 13.94
CA MET A 176 -0.51 -16.21 13.89
C MET A 176 0.30 -17.26 13.10
N PRO A 177 1.35 -16.85 12.38
CA PRO A 177 2.16 -17.76 11.54
C PRO A 177 2.75 -18.96 12.28
N GLU A 178 3.01 -18.83 13.58
CA GLU A 178 3.60 -19.85 14.44
C GLU A 178 2.62 -20.97 14.81
N GLN A 179 1.33 -20.75 14.58
CA GLN A 179 0.30 -21.78 14.71
C GLN A 179 0.25 -22.71 13.48
N LEU A 180 1.05 -22.41 12.45
CA LEU A 180 1.13 -23.14 11.19
C LEU A 180 2.47 -23.88 11.12
N ASP A 181 2.43 -25.12 10.64
CA ASP A 181 3.65 -25.82 10.23
C ASP A 181 4.23 -25.22 8.93
N GLU A 182 5.39 -25.71 8.51
CA GLU A 182 6.10 -25.21 7.31
C GLU A 182 5.25 -25.24 6.04
N ASP A 183 4.58 -26.37 5.76
CA ASP A 183 3.77 -26.52 4.54
C ASP A 183 2.56 -25.57 4.56
N ALA A 184 1.94 -25.43 5.73
CA ALA A 184 0.81 -24.53 5.93
C ALA A 184 1.23 -23.06 5.79
N ARG A 185 2.42 -22.69 6.29
CA ARG A 185 2.99 -21.35 6.09
C ARG A 185 3.25 -21.06 4.62
N ALA A 186 3.81 -22.01 3.88
CA ALA A 186 4.05 -21.86 2.44
C ALA A 186 2.74 -21.68 1.64
N LEU A 187 1.69 -22.44 1.96
CA LEU A 187 0.37 -22.30 1.34
C LEU A 187 -0.27 -20.94 1.69
N LEU A 188 -0.18 -20.49 2.94
CA LEU A 188 -0.74 -19.20 3.33
C LEU A 188 0.00 -18.03 2.64
N GLY A 189 1.33 -18.10 2.53
CA GLY A 189 2.11 -17.10 1.80
C GLY A 189 1.71 -17.01 0.32
N ARG A 190 1.39 -18.15 -0.31
CA ARG A 190 0.84 -18.18 -1.68
C ARG A 190 -0.51 -17.48 -1.78
N VAL A 191 -1.43 -17.75 -0.85
CA VAL A 191 -2.73 -17.08 -0.78
C VAL A 191 -2.57 -15.57 -0.65
N GLN A 192 -1.71 -15.13 0.26
CA GLN A 192 -1.48 -13.70 0.51
C GLN A 192 -0.92 -12.99 -0.71
N ARG A 193 0.07 -13.59 -1.39
CA ARG A 193 0.60 -13.05 -2.66
C ARG A 193 -0.46 -12.96 -3.76
N ALA A 194 -1.31 -13.98 -3.89
CA ALA A 194 -2.39 -13.97 -4.88
C ALA A 194 -3.40 -12.86 -4.59
N ILE A 195 -3.82 -12.70 -3.34
CA ILE A 195 -4.74 -11.64 -2.92
C ILE A 195 -4.12 -10.26 -3.11
N ASP A 196 -2.87 -10.07 -2.69
CA ASP A 196 -2.18 -8.78 -2.85
C ASP A 196 -2.02 -8.42 -4.34
N THR A 197 -1.73 -9.40 -5.22
CA THR A 197 -1.69 -9.19 -6.67
C THR A 197 -3.01 -8.66 -7.22
N VAL A 198 -4.15 -9.25 -6.81
CA VAL A 198 -5.47 -8.78 -7.25
C VAL A 198 -5.78 -7.40 -6.68
N ARG A 199 -5.54 -7.20 -5.39
CA ARG A 199 -5.87 -5.95 -4.71
C ARG A 199 -5.10 -4.77 -5.28
N ASP A 200 -3.81 -4.96 -5.54
CA ASP A 200 -2.89 -3.91 -5.94
C ASP A 200 -2.92 -3.66 -7.47
N SER A 201 -3.63 -4.52 -8.22
CA SER A 201 -3.84 -4.37 -9.66
C SER A 201 -4.50 -3.05 -10.03
N GLU A 202 -4.17 -2.54 -11.20
CA GLU A 202 -4.72 -1.29 -11.73
C GLU A 202 -6.20 -1.46 -12.09
N VAL A 203 -6.56 -2.58 -12.72
CA VAL A 203 -7.96 -2.92 -13.04
C VAL A 203 -8.86 -2.97 -11.80
N ASN A 204 -8.35 -3.42 -10.65
CA ASN A 204 -9.11 -3.42 -9.39
C ASN A 204 -9.22 -2.00 -8.81
N ARG A 205 -8.15 -1.20 -8.84
CA ARG A 205 -8.15 0.19 -8.35
C ARG A 205 -9.07 1.10 -9.15
N GLU A 206 -9.20 0.85 -10.46
CA GLU A 206 -10.08 1.61 -11.35
C GLU A 206 -11.53 1.12 -11.33
N GLY A 207 -11.84 0.08 -10.55
CA GLY A 207 -13.18 -0.48 -10.46
C GLY A 207 -13.64 -1.20 -11.73
N MET A 208 -12.71 -1.63 -12.59
CA MET A 208 -13.01 -2.47 -13.76
C MET A 208 -13.32 -3.91 -13.35
N LEU A 209 -12.83 -4.33 -12.18
CA LEU A 209 -13.33 -5.49 -11.44
C LEU A 209 -14.35 -5.04 -10.40
N ASP A 210 -15.17 -5.97 -9.91
CA ASP A 210 -16.06 -5.71 -8.76
C ASP A 210 -15.21 -5.52 -7.48
N SER A 211 -14.71 -4.29 -7.32
CA SER A 211 -13.81 -3.91 -6.23
C SER A 211 -14.49 -4.00 -4.87
N VAL A 212 -15.81 -3.86 -4.82
CA VAL A 212 -16.61 -4.03 -3.60
C VAL A 212 -16.68 -5.49 -3.20
N ASP A 213 -16.99 -6.39 -4.13
CA ASP A 213 -16.97 -7.83 -3.85
C ASP A 213 -15.55 -8.30 -3.50
N ASN A 214 -14.53 -7.89 -4.26
CA ASN A 214 -13.14 -8.23 -3.97
C ASN A 214 -12.72 -7.78 -2.56
N ALA A 215 -13.11 -6.58 -2.13
CA ALA A 215 -12.79 -6.04 -0.80
C ALA A 215 -13.45 -6.81 0.36
N VAL A 216 -14.50 -7.58 0.11
CA VAL A 216 -15.24 -8.36 1.12
C VAL A 216 -14.92 -9.85 1.03
N THR A 217 -14.90 -10.39 -0.18
CA THR A 217 -14.75 -11.82 -0.44
C THR A 217 -13.31 -12.26 -0.26
N LEU A 218 -12.30 -11.53 -0.76
CA LEU A 218 -10.90 -11.96 -0.65
C LEU A 218 -10.42 -12.08 0.81
N PRO A 219 -10.65 -11.10 1.71
CA PRO A 219 -10.27 -11.24 3.12
C PRO A 219 -10.99 -12.41 3.81
N ARG A 220 -12.25 -12.67 3.46
CA ARG A 220 -13.00 -13.83 3.98
C ARG A 220 -12.39 -15.14 3.50
N GLN A 221 -11.99 -15.24 2.24
CA GLN A 221 -11.31 -16.43 1.71
C GLN A 221 -9.96 -16.65 2.40
N GLU A 222 -9.17 -15.59 2.63
CA GLU A 222 -7.91 -15.66 3.39
C GLU A 222 -8.12 -16.25 4.79
N TRP A 223 -9.10 -15.71 5.54
CA TRP A 223 -9.42 -16.16 6.89
C TRP A 223 -9.90 -17.62 6.94
N GLU A 224 -10.79 -18.02 6.04
CA GLU A 224 -11.29 -19.39 5.99
C GLU A 224 -10.18 -20.40 5.64
N ILE A 225 -9.29 -20.06 4.70
CA ILE A 225 -8.15 -20.91 4.35
C ILE A 225 -7.18 -20.99 5.54
N ALA A 226 -6.83 -19.86 6.16
CA ALA A 226 -5.94 -19.83 7.31
C ALA A 226 -6.45 -20.70 8.47
N GLN A 227 -7.76 -20.67 8.77
CA GLN A 227 -8.36 -21.52 9.81
C GLN A 227 -8.24 -23.01 9.50
N VAL A 228 -8.43 -23.40 8.24
CA VAL A 228 -8.30 -24.80 7.85
C VAL A 228 -6.83 -25.23 7.94
N LEU A 229 -5.90 -24.40 7.46
CA LEU A 229 -4.45 -24.65 7.56
C LEU A 229 -4.00 -24.79 9.01
N ALA A 230 -4.40 -23.88 9.90
CA ALA A 230 -4.07 -23.96 11.33
C ALA A 230 -4.62 -25.24 11.99
N ARG A 231 -5.84 -25.65 11.60
CA ARG A 231 -6.43 -26.91 12.08
C ARG A 231 -5.65 -28.13 11.56
N GLN A 232 -5.25 -28.12 10.28
CA GLN A 232 -4.45 -29.19 9.69
C GLN A 232 -3.09 -29.29 10.37
N SER A 233 -2.43 -28.17 10.67
CA SER A 233 -1.15 -28.13 11.37
C SER A 233 -1.25 -28.70 12.78
N ARG A 234 -2.27 -28.31 13.54
CA ARG A 234 -2.51 -28.89 14.87
C ARG A 234 -2.73 -30.41 14.80
N LEU A 235 -3.57 -30.88 13.87
CA LEU A 235 -3.84 -32.30 13.70
C LEU A 235 -2.59 -33.09 13.27
N ARG A 236 -1.73 -32.52 12.41
CA ARG A 236 -0.44 -33.15 12.04
C ARG A 236 0.51 -33.23 13.23
N ALA A 237 0.58 -32.19 14.05
CA ALA A 237 1.38 -32.19 15.28
C ALA A 237 0.92 -33.29 16.25
N GLU A 238 -0.39 -33.36 16.53
CA GLU A 238 -1.00 -34.40 17.38
C GLU A 238 -0.72 -35.83 16.85
N GLN A 239 -0.76 -36.03 15.53
CA GLN A 239 -0.44 -37.32 14.91
C GLN A 239 1.07 -37.63 14.94
N GLY A 240 1.93 -36.62 14.87
CA GLY A 240 3.38 -36.75 14.95
C GLY A 240 3.88 -37.18 16.33
N GLU A 241 3.14 -36.85 17.40
CA GLU A 241 3.43 -37.27 18.78
C GLU A 241 3.18 -38.78 19.02
N ALA A 242 2.40 -39.44 18.15
CA ALA A 242 2.15 -40.87 18.28
C ALA A 242 3.41 -41.69 17.96
N THR A 243 4.02 -42.30 18.98
CA THR A 243 5.26 -43.08 18.85
C THR A 243 5.01 -44.57 18.62
N LEU A 244 3.97 -45.14 19.25
CA LEU A 244 3.66 -46.57 19.22
C LEU A 244 3.12 -47.01 17.85
N PRO A 245 3.58 -48.16 17.30
CA PRO A 245 3.17 -48.63 15.97
C PRO A 245 1.69 -48.99 15.88
N GLU A 246 1.07 -49.48 16.95
CA GLU A 246 -0.37 -49.78 17.01
C GLU A 246 -1.21 -48.51 16.91
N VAL A 247 -0.76 -47.43 17.55
CA VAL A 247 -1.42 -46.11 17.48
C VAL A 247 -1.25 -45.51 16.08
N LYS A 248 -0.06 -45.61 15.48
CA LYS A 248 0.17 -45.19 14.09
C LYS A 248 -0.72 -45.94 13.10
N ALA A 249 -0.91 -47.24 13.29
CA ALA A 249 -1.81 -48.04 12.45
C ALA A 249 -3.28 -47.58 12.59
N ALA A 250 -3.72 -47.26 13.81
CA ALA A 250 -5.07 -46.74 14.07
C ALA A 250 -5.29 -45.32 13.51
N LEU A 251 -4.24 -44.50 13.40
CA LEU A 251 -4.31 -43.15 12.84
C LEU A 251 -4.38 -43.11 11.31
N ARG A 252 -4.03 -44.19 10.61
CA ARG A 252 -3.97 -44.21 9.12
C ARG A 252 -5.25 -43.72 8.43
N PRO A 253 -6.47 -44.14 8.83
CA PRO A 253 -7.70 -43.63 8.21
C PRO A 253 -7.97 -42.14 8.51
N LEU A 254 -7.41 -41.60 9.61
CA LEU A 254 -7.49 -40.18 9.93
C LEU A 254 -6.49 -39.36 9.12
N GLN A 255 -5.32 -39.92 8.82
CA GLN A 255 -4.33 -39.33 7.91
C GLN A 255 -4.91 -39.20 6.50
N GLU A 256 -5.55 -40.25 5.96
CA GLU A 256 -6.20 -40.18 4.64
C GLU A 256 -7.25 -39.06 4.55
N LYS A 257 -8.05 -38.87 5.62
CA LYS A 257 -9.02 -37.75 5.68
C LYS A 257 -8.33 -36.39 5.73
N LEU A 258 -7.19 -36.31 6.41
CA LEU A 258 -6.39 -35.10 6.49
C LEU A 258 -5.79 -34.76 5.13
N ASP A 259 -5.27 -35.75 4.40
CA ASP A 259 -4.71 -35.58 3.06
C ASP A 259 -5.77 -35.07 2.06
N LEU A 260 -6.98 -35.63 2.11
CA LEU A 260 -8.11 -35.13 1.29
C LEU A 260 -8.46 -33.67 1.61
N SER A 261 -8.35 -33.28 2.89
CA SER A 261 -8.56 -31.90 3.32
C SER A 261 -7.46 -30.97 2.79
N VAL A 262 -6.19 -31.41 2.85
CA VAL A 262 -5.04 -30.68 2.30
C VAL A 262 -5.20 -30.49 0.80
N GLU A 263 -5.57 -31.54 0.05
CA GLU A 263 -5.81 -31.45 -1.39
C GLU A 263 -6.94 -30.46 -1.73
N ALA A 264 -8.04 -30.48 -0.97
CA ALA A 264 -9.14 -29.54 -1.17
C ALA A 264 -8.72 -28.08 -0.94
N VAL A 265 -7.93 -27.80 0.10
CA VAL A 265 -7.40 -26.46 0.37
C VAL A 265 -6.42 -26.05 -0.73
N THR A 266 -5.50 -26.92 -1.14
CA THR A 266 -4.55 -26.64 -2.22
C THR A 266 -5.26 -26.25 -3.52
N ARG A 267 -6.32 -26.96 -3.91
CA ARG A 267 -7.14 -26.59 -5.08
C ARG A 267 -7.80 -25.22 -4.95
N ARG A 268 -8.19 -24.82 -3.73
CA ARG A 268 -8.74 -23.48 -3.46
C ARG A 268 -7.65 -22.41 -3.58
N VAL A 269 -6.44 -22.66 -3.10
CA VAL A 269 -5.28 -21.78 -3.28
C VAL A 269 -4.96 -21.61 -4.77
N GLU A 270 -4.90 -22.70 -5.53
CA GLU A 270 -4.66 -22.68 -6.98
C GLU A 270 -5.77 -21.93 -7.76
N ALA A 271 -7.01 -21.94 -7.26
CA ALA A 271 -8.08 -21.12 -7.83
C ALA A 271 -7.83 -19.62 -7.62
N LEU A 272 -7.36 -19.22 -6.43
CA LEU A 272 -6.99 -17.84 -6.13
C LEU A 272 -5.78 -17.38 -6.95
N GLU A 273 -4.77 -18.23 -7.10
CA GLU A 273 -3.60 -17.93 -7.94
C GLU A 273 -3.99 -17.76 -9.41
N ARG A 274 -4.87 -18.62 -9.95
CA ARG A 274 -5.40 -18.45 -11.31
C ARG A 274 -6.20 -17.16 -11.48
N TYR A 275 -6.92 -16.73 -10.44
CA TYR A 275 -7.61 -15.43 -10.46
C TYR A 275 -6.62 -14.26 -10.46
N ALA A 276 -5.57 -14.33 -9.65
CA ALA A 276 -4.49 -13.35 -9.64
C ALA A 276 -3.77 -13.27 -11.00
N GLU A 277 -3.49 -14.41 -11.63
CA GLU A 277 -2.87 -14.47 -12.96
C GLU A 277 -3.74 -13.79 -14.03
N ARG A 278 -5.04 -14.08 -14.04
CA ARG A 278 -5.99 -13.43 -14.95
C ARG A 278 -6.08 -11.92 -14.71
N THR A 279 -5.99 -11.51 -13.45
CA THR A 279 -5.99 -10.09 -13.08
C THR A 279 -4.73 -9.38 -13.60
N ARG A 280 -3.56 -10.02 -13.51
CA ARG A 280 -2.31 -9.51 -14.09
C ARG A 280 -2.40 -9.38 -15.61
N ALA A 281 -2.95 -10.38 -16.29
CA ALA A 281 -3.16 -10.33 -17.74
C ALA A 281 -4.12 -9.19 -18.13
N ALA A 282 -5.13 -8.90 -17.29
CA ALA A 282 -6.02 -7.77 -17.49
C ALA A 282 -5.29 -6.41 -17.32
N ASP A 283 -4.41 -6.28 -16.32
CA ASP A 283 -3.54 -5.09 -16.17
C ASP A 283 -2.62 -4.88 -17.38
N GLU A 284 -2.07 -5.96 -17.94
CA GLU A 284 -1.25 -5.90 -19.17
C GLU A 284 -2.06 -5.41 -20.36
N ALA A 285 -3.29 -5.94 -20.54
CA ALA A 285 -4.19 -5.51 -21.58
C ALA A 285 -4.61 -4.04 -21.42
N LEU A 286 -4.88 -3.59 -20.19
CA LEU A 286 -5.20 -2.19 -19.91
C LEU A 286 -4.03 -1.26 -20.26
N ARG A 287 -2.81 -1.64 -19.87
CA ARG A 287 -1.59 -0.88 -20.23
C ARG A 287 -1.38 -0.82 -21.73
N ALA A 288 -1.55 -1.94 -22.45
CA ALA A 288 -1.44 -1.98 -23.90
C ALA A 288 -2.50 -1.10 -24.58
N HIS A 289 -3.73 -1.12 -24.09
CA HIS A 289 -4.81 -0.28 -24.60
C HIS A 289 -4.47 1.21 -24.49
N ARG A 290 -4.00 1.65 -23.32
CA ARG A 290 -3.59 3.06 -23.09
C ARG A 290 -2.42 3.49 -23.96
N GLN A 291 -1.46 2.59 -24.18
CA GLN A 291 -0.35 2.86 -25.10
C GLN A 291 -0.84 3.06 -26.53
N LEU A 292 -1.80 2.26 -26.99
CA LEU A 292 -2.41 2.42 -28.32
C LEU A 292 -3.21 3.71 -28.43
N GLU A 293 -3.98 4.08 -27.39
CA GLU A 293 -4.69 5.37 -27.36
C GLU A 293 -3.72 6.54 -27.47
N ALA A 294 -2.64 6.53 -26.69
CA ALA A 294 -1.60 7.56 -26.75
C ALA A 294 -0.94 7.63 -28.14
N LEU A 295 -0.62 6.50 -28.76
CA LEU A 295 -0.06 6.47 -30.11
C LEU A 295 -1.04 7.01 -31.16
N THR A 296 -2.33 6.72 -31.01
CA THR A 296 -3.38 7.19 -31.93
C THR A 296 -3.58 8.70 -31.80
N GLU A 297 -3.48 9.25 -30.60
CA GLU A 297 -3.54 10.71 -30.37
C GLU A 297 -2.41 11.44 -31.11
N HIS A 298 -1.20 10.88 -31.11
CA HIS A 298 -0.04 11.46 -31.81
C HIS A 298 0.02 11.09 -33.30
N ALA A 299 -0.85 10.20 -33.80
CA ALA A 299 -0.84 9.79 -35.21
C ALA A 299 -1.08 10.98 -36.16
N HIS A 300 -1.85 11.98 -35.73
CA HIS A 300 -2.08 13.18 -36.52
C HIS A 300 -0.79 13.98 -36.79
N GLU A 301 0.16 14.01 -35.86
CA GLU A 301 1.45 14.69 -36.05
C GLU A 301 2.29 14.01 -37.14
N TYR A 302 2.22 12.68 -37.24
CA TYR A 302 2.88 11.94 -38.33
C TYR A 302 2.21 12.21 -39.68
N ASP A 303 0.88 12.32 -39.71
CA ASP A 303 0.14 12.70 -40.92
C ASP A 303 0.45 14.13 -41.36
N GLU A 304 0.57 15.08 -40.42
CA GLU A 304 1.00 16.46 -40.71
C GLU A 304 2.43 16.52 -41.25
N LEU A 305 3.37 15.80 -40.62
CA LEU A 305 4.76 15.72 -41.09
C LEU A 305 4.86 15.15 -42.51
N LEU A 306 4.06 14.11 -42.82
CA LEU A 306 3.98 13.56 -44.16
C LEU A 306 3.42 14.59 -45.17
N ALA A 307 2.38 15.33 -44.79
CA ALA A 307 1.80 16.37 -45.63
C ALA A 307 2.78 17.52 -45.92
N ASP A 308 3.55 17.96 -44.92
CA ASP A 308 4.58 18.99 -45.10
C ASP A 308 5.76 18.49 -45.95
N THR A 309 6.18 17.23 -45.79
CA THR A 309 7.24 16.63 -46.63
C THR A 309 6.79 16.55 -48.09
N VAL A 310 5.54 16.15 -48.37
CA VAL A 310 4.99 16.15 -49.74
C VAL A 310 4.91 17.57 -50.29
N ARG A 311 4.60 18.59 -49.47
CA ARG A 311 4.63 19.99 -49.89
C ARG A 311 6.04 20.43 -50.27
N ASP A 312 7.05 20.04 -49.48
CA ASP A 312 8.45 20.36 -49.75
C ASP A 312 8.95 19.69 -51.04
N ASP A 313 8.59 18.44 -51.29
CA ASP A 313 8.89 17.73 -52.54
C ASP A 313 8.29 18.46 -53.76
N LEU A 314 7.07 18.99 -53.63
CA LEU A 314 6.43 19.79 -54.68
C LEU A 314 7.05 21.18 -54.86
N ALA A 315 7.81 21.69 -53.89
CA ALA A 315 8.52 22.96 -53.97
C ALA A 315 9.86 22.86 -54.73
N ILE A 316 10.45 21.66 -54.82
CA ILE A 316 11.74 21.41 -55.50
C ILE A 316 11.74 21.94 -56.95
N PRO A 317 10.76 21.64 -57.82
CA PRO A 317 10.77 22.15 -59.20
C PRO A 317 10.64 23.68 -59.29
N ALA A 318 10.05 24.34 -58.29
CA ALA A 318 9.97 25.79 -58.26
C ALA A 318 11.33 26.42 -57.93
N ILE A 319 12.07 25.82 -56.99
CA ILE A 319 13.43 26.22 -56.63
C ILE A 319 14.37 26.02 -57.83
N GLU A 320 14.29 24.89 -58.53
CA GLU A 320 15.09 24.63 -59.73
C GLU A 320 14.87 25.70 -60.81
N ARG A 321 13.61 26.12 -61.02
CA ARG A 321 13.30 27.23 -61.95
C ARG A 321 13.91 28.55 -61.50
N LEU A 322 13.87 28.88 -60.22
CA LEU A 322 14.48 30.10 -59.67
C LEU A 322 16.01 30.08 -59.83
N THR A 323 16.64 28.93 -59.64
CA THR A 323 18.08 28.74 -59.88
C THR A 323 18.42 28.95 -61.35
N ALA A 324 17.68 28.33 -62.27
CA ALA A 324 17.89 28.50 -63.72
C ALA A 324 17.71 29.97 -64.17
N GLN A 325 16.75 30.70 -63.59
CA GLN A 325 16.58 32.13 -63.84
C GLN A 325 17.77 32.95 -63.32
N SER A 326 18.31 32.59 -62.16
CA SER A 326 19.47 33.25 -61.57
C SER A 326 20.72 33.02 -62.43
N ASP A 327 20.92 31.80 -62.95
CA ASP A 327 22.02 31.50 -63.87
C ASP A 327 21.90 32.30 -65.17
N ALA A 328 20.71 32.38 -65.76
CA ALA A 328 20.46 33.20 -66.94
C ALA A 328 20.73 34.70 -66.68
N LEU A 329 20.39 35.20 -65.49
CA LEU A 329 20.70 36.57 -65.09
C LEU A 329 22.22 36.79 -64.97
N VAL A 330 22.94 35.86 -64.34
CA VAL A 330 24.40 35.92 -64.20
C VAL A 330 25.07 35.95 -65.58
N ASP A 331 24.63 35.10 -66.51
CA ASP A 331 25.18 35.09 -67.87
C ASP A 331 24.91 36.40 -68.61
N THR A 332 23.68 36.95 -68.50
CA THR A 332 23.35 38.26 -69.09
C THR A 332 24.25 39.36 -68.54
N LEU A 333 24.49 39.38 -67.23
CA LEU A 333 25.38 40.36 -66.59
C LEU A 333 26.84 40.21 -67.05
N ARG A 334 27.32 38.97 -67.22
CA ARG A 334 28.66 38.69 -67.77
C ARG A 334 28.77 39.18 -69.20
N THR A 335 27.80 38.89 -70.06
CA THR A 335 27.78 39.37 -71.45
C THR A 335 27.84 40.89 -71.50
N ARG A 336 27.02 41.59 -70.69
CA ARG A 336 27.07 43.06 -70.62
C ARG A 336 28.41 43.59 -70.11
N LEU A 337 29.05 42.89 -69.17
CA LEU A 337 30.39 43.25 -68.70
C LEU A 337 31.41 43.13 -69.84
N THR A 338 31.35 42.06 -70.63
CA THR A 338 32.22 41.84 -71.80
C THR A 338 32.00 42.91 -72.87
N GLU A 339 30.74 43.20 -73.22
CA GLU A 339 30.39 44.27 -74.16
C GLU A 339 30.89 45.64 -73.68
N ALA A 340 30.78 45.93 -72.37
CA ALA A 340 31.29 47.17 -71.79
C ALA A 340 32.83 47.24 -71.82
N THR A 341 33.52 46.11 -71.67
CA THR A 341 34.99 46.08 -71.82
C THR A 341 35.43 46.25 -73.27
N GLU A 342 34.72 45.67 -74.25
CA GLU A 342 35.02 45.84 -75.67
C GLU A 342 34.73 47.26 -76.16
N ALA A 343 33.60 47.86 -75.74
CA ALA A 343 33.31 49.26 -76.01
C ALA A 343 34.30 50.23 -75.33
N GLY A 344 34.90 49.80 -74.22
CA GLY A 344 36.01 50.49 -73.56
C GLY A 344 37.30 50.47 -74.38
N ASP A 345 37.54 49.41 -75.15
CA ASP A 345 38.71 49.22 -76.02
C ASP A 345 38.55 49.93 -77.39
N GLU A 346 37.31 50.21 -77.82
CA GLU A 346 36.99 51.03 -79.01
C GLU A 346 37.02 52.55 -78.76
N LEU A 347 37.24 53.00 -77.52
CA LEU A 347 37.46 54.42 -77.24
C LEU A 347 38.83 54.85 -77.80
N PRO A 348 38.89 55.82 -78.74
CA PRO A 348 40.14 56.21 -79.39
C PRO A 348 41.13 56.77 -78.36
N PRO A 349 42.44 56.53 -78.52
CA PRO A 349 43.43 57.14 -77.63
C PRO A 349 43.29 58.65 -77.68
N ALA A 350 43.02 59.26 -76.52
CA ALA A 350 43.13 60.70 -76.38
C ALA A 350 44.56 61.11 -76.74
N LYS A 351 44.66 62.04 -77.71
CA LYS A 351 45.90 62.55 -78.33
C LYS A 351 46.98 62.95 -77.31
N PRO A 352 48.28 62.85 -77.71
CA PRO A 352 49.44 63.07 -76.83
C PRO A 352 49.54 64.49 -76.26
#